data_AF-A0A3N5Q5J6-F1
#
_entry.id   AF-A0A3N5Q5J6-F1
#
_cell.length_a   1.000
_cell.length_b   1.000
_cell.length_c   1.000
_cell.angle_alpha   90.00
_cell.angle_beta   90.00
_cell.angle_gamma   90.00
#
_symmetry.space_group_name_H-M   'P 1'
#
loop_
_entity.id
_entity.type
_entity.pdbx_description
1 polymer ?
#
loop_
_entity_poly.entity_id
_entity_poly.type
_entity_poly.pdbx_seq_one_letter_code
_entity_poly.pdbx_strand_id
1 'polypeptide(L)'
;MKTSILVRKGISPEMVNLISRLVDLIPWPVRRCAMGDVTLTLLDGKHRVAEDTFGWGRSVVEVGIKEFQTGFMCINDLSARQKPKAEEKNPALLAEIRAILEPQSESESHLRTTLLYTNMTAQAVYNALLEKGWSAESLPTVRTISNILTRHDYRLRTVAKSEVQKNSGNRHNL
;
A
#
# COMPACT_ATOMS: atom_id res chain seq x y z
N MET A 1 24.35 -45.11 -11.22
CA MET A 1 23.52 -43.90 -11.02
C MET A 1 22.87 -43.99 -9.65
N LYS A 2 22.81 -42.90 -8.87
CA LYS A 2 22.04 -42.90 -7.61
C LYS A 2 20.54 -42.92 -7.96
N THR A 3 19.79 -43.84 -7.37
CA THR A 3 18.33 -43.93 -7.54
C THR A 3 17.67 -42.63 -7.06
N SER A 4 16.74 -42.09 -7.86
CA SER A 4 15.98 -40.89 -7.49
C SER A 4 15.25 -41.10 -6.16
N ILE A 5 15.16 -40.05 -5.35
CA ILE A 5 14.46 -40.09 -4.06
C ILE A 5 13.00 -40.50 -4.23
N LEU A 6 12.36 -40.05 -5.32
CA LEU A 6 10.98 -40.38 -5.64
C LEU A 6 10.80 -41.90 -5.79
N VAL A 7 11.71 -42.55 -6.52
CA VAL A 7 11.67 -44.01 -6.72
C VAL A 7 11.93 -44.75 -5.41
N ARG A 8 12.93 -44.31 -4.63
CA ARG A 8 13.26 -44.92 -3.33
C ARG A 8 12.12 -44.79 -2.31
N LYS A 9 11.36 -43.70 -2.36
CA LYS A 9 10.24 -43.40 -1.45
C LYS A 9 8.87 -43.81 -2.02
N GLY A 10 8.82 -44.38 -3.23
CA GLY A 10 7.57 -44.80 -3.88
C GLY A 10 6.62 -43.66 -4.24
N ILE A 11 7.14 -42.45 -4.47
CA ILE A 11 6.33 -41.26 -4.77
C ILE A 11 5.98 -41.27 -6.26
N SER A 12 4.69 -41.46 -6.57
CA SER A 12 4.18 -41.48 -7.95
C SER A 12 3.99 -40.07 -8.52
N PRO A 13 4.04 -39.90 -9.85
CA PRO A 13 3.75 -38.60 -10.49
C PRO A 13 2.34 -38.08 -10.18
N GLU A 14 1.37 -38.98 -10.04
CA GLU A 14 -0.01 -38.64 -9.67
C GLU A 14 -0.09 -38.03 -8.28
N MET A 15 0.66 -38.60 -7.33
CA MET A 15 0.77 -38.08 -5.97
C MET A 15 1.44 -36.70 -5.95
N VAL A 16 2.51 -36.52 -6.72
CA VAL A 16 3.17 -35.20 -6.87
C VAL A 16 2.18 -34.16 -7.36
N ASN A 17 1.43 -34.48 -8.43
CA ASN A 17 0.44 -33.58 -9.00
C ASN A 17 -0.71 -33.27 -8.04
N LEU A 18 -1.17 -34.27 -7.28
CA LEU A 18 -2.20 -34.07 -6.26
C LEU A 18 -1.71 -33.12 -5.17
N ILE A 19 -0.51 -33.35 -4.64
CA ILE A 19 0.07 -32.52 -3.59
C ILE A 19 0.26 -31.08 -4.07
N SER A 20 0.81 -30.87 -5.27
CA SER A 20 0.95 -29.52 -5.84
C SER A 20 -0.39 -28.79 -5.88
N ARG A 21 -1.44 -29.43 -6.42
CA ARG A 21 -2.79 -28.83 -6.48
C ARG A 21 -3.34 -28.49 -5.09
N LEU A 22 -3.18 -29.37 -4.11
CA LEU A 22 -3.68 -29.14 -2.76
C LEU A 22 -2.92 -28.01 -2.05
N VAL A 23 -1.59 -27.98 -2.16
CA VAL A 23 -0.76 -26.92 -1.58
C VAL A 23 -1.07 -25.57 -2.22
N ASP A 24 -1.36 -25.53 -3.52
CA ASP A 24 -1.73 -24.30 -4.21
C ASP A 24 -3.06 -23.68 -3.77
N LEU A 25 -3.94 -24.45 -3.11
CA LEU A 25 -5.16 -23.92 -2.50
C LEU A 25 -4.89 -23.18 -1.17
N ILE A 26 -3.72 -23.40 -0.55
CA ILE A 26 -3.39 -22.80 0.75
C ILE A 26 -2.96 -21.34 0.53
N PRO A 27 -3.52 -20.35 1.25
CA PRO A 27 -3.06 -18.95 1.16
C PRO A 27 -1.64 -18.75 1.71
N TRP A 28 -0.95 -17.73 1.22
CA TRP A 28 0.27 -17.23 1.85
C TRP A 28 -0.04 -16.48 3.15
N PRO A 29 0.81 -16.55 4.19
CA PRO A 29 2.11 -17.23 4.25
C PRO A 29 2.05 -18.74 4.58
N VAL A 30 0.89 -19.26 4.98
CA VAL A 30 0.70 -20.65 5.46
C VAL A 30 1.16 -21.69 4.44
N ARG A 31 0.99 -21.40 3.14
CA ARG A 31 1.45 -22.25 2.04
C ARG A 31 2.92 -22.65 2.18
N ARG A 32 3.80 -21.73 2.58
CA ARG A 32 5.24 -21.99 2.69
C ARG A 32 5.56 -23.05 3.74
N CYS A 33 4.89 -22.98 4.88
CA CYS A 33 5.02 -23.97 5.94
C CYS A 33 4.59 -25.36 5.44
N ALA A 34 3.47 -25.45 4.71
CA ALA A 34 3.02 -26.70 4.10
C ALA A 34 4.01 -27.25 3.05
N MET A 35 4.60 -26.38 2.22
CA MET A 35 5.68 -26.78 1.30
C MET A 35 6.91 -27.33 2.06
N GLY A 36 7.20 -26.75 3.23
CA GLY A 36 8.24 -27.19 4.14
C GLY A 36 7.98 -28.59 4.70
N ASP A 37 6.78 -28.81 5.25
CA ASP A 37 6.34 -30.12 5.75
C ASP A 37 6.45 -31.21 4.67
N VAL A 38 5.83 -30.98 3.50
CA VAL A 38 5.87 -31.92 2.38
C VAL A 38 7.32 -32.26 2.00
N THR A 39 8.19 -31.25 1.92
CA THR A 39 9.59 -31.47 1.54
C THR A 39 10.35 -32.24 2.62
N LEU A 40 10.12 -31.93 3.89
CA LEU A 40 10.76 -32.63 4.99
C LEU A 40 10.33 -34.10 5.03
N THR A 41 9.02 -34.34 4.91
CA THR A 41 8.38 -35.66 5.04
C THR A 41 8.66 -36.55 3.83
N LEU A 42 8.53 -36.03 2.60
CA LEU A 42 8.63 -36.84 1.38
C LEU A 42 10.03 -36.83 0.75
N LEU A 43 10.76 -35.72 0.88
CA LEU A 43 12.03 -35.50 0.15
C LEU A 43 13.26 -35.41 1.05
N ASP A 44 13.15 -35.85 2.31
CA ASP A 44 14.19 -35.76 3.35
C ASP A 44 14.74 -34.32 3.53
N GLY A 45 13.89 -33.31 3.35
CA GLY A 45 14.27 -31.90 3.47
C GLY A 45 15.11 -31.36 2.31
N LYS A 46 15.27 -32.10 1.20
CA LYS A 46 16.15 -31.67 0.09
C LYS A 46 15.47 -30.66 -0.83
N HIS A 47 15.77 -29.38 -0.63
CA HIS A 47 15.20 -28.26 -1.39
C HIS A 47 15.39 -28.38 -2.92
N ARG A 48 16.55 -28.88 -3.36
CA ARG A 48 16.81 -29.07 -4.80
C ARG A 48 15.86 -30.08 -5.43
N VAL A 49 15.55 -31.15 -4.71
CA VAL A 49 14.61 -32.18 -5.19
C VAL A 49 13.19 -31.65 -5.17
N ALA A 50 12.83 -30.77 -4.22
CA ALA A 50 11.54 -30.11 -4.18
C ALA A 50 11.31 -29.19 -5.40
N GLU A 51 12.35 -28.47 -5.83
CA GLU A 51 12.31 -27.68 -7.06
C GLU A 51 12.10 -28.58 -8.29
N ASP A 52 12.89 -29.64 -8.42
CA ASP A 52 12.79 -30.56 -9.56
C ASP A 52 11.45 -31.32 -9.58
N THR A 53 10.85 -31.60 -8.42
CA THR A 53 9.62 -32.41 -8.28
C THR A 53 8.35 -31.58 -8.34
N PHE A 54 8.30 -30.48 -7.60
CA PHE A 54 7.10 -29.66 -7.41
C PHE A 54 7.18 -28.27 -8.07
N GLY A 55 8.35 -27.87 -8.59
CA GLY A 55 8.58 -26.51 -9.10
C GLY A 55 8.73 -25.46 -8.00
N TRP A 56 8.95 -25.89 -6.75
CA TRP A 56 9.02 -24.98 -5.60
C TRP A 56 10.41 -24.37 -5.43
N GLY A 57 10.47 -23.04 -5.33
CA GLY A 57 11.73 -22.32 -5.17
C GLY A 57 12.52 -22.75 -3.94
N ARG A 58 13.83 -23.02 -4.10
CA ARG A 58 14.68 -23.59 -3.03
C ARG A 58 14.70 -22.74 -1.75
N SER A 59 14.81 -21.43 -1.87
CA SER A 59 14.86 -20.50 -0.73
C SER A 59 13.53 -20.46 0.04
N VAL A 60 12.42 -20.57 -0.67
CA VAL A 60 11.07 -20.63 -0.09
C VAL A 60 10.92 -21.91 0.73
N VAL A 61 11.31 -23.04 0.16
CA VAL A 61 11.23 -24.34 0.83
C VAL A 61 12.18 -24.42 2.03
N GLU A 62 13.38 -23.86 1.94
CA GLU A 62 14.31 -23.79 3.06
C GLU A 62 13.72 -23.04 4.25
N VAL A 63 13.09 -21.89 4.01
CA VAL A 63 12.40 -21.14 5.07
C VAL A 63 11.20 -21.94 5.57
N GLY A 64 10.41 -22.52 4.66
CA GLY A 64 9.24 -23.34 5.03
C GLY A 64 9.56 -24.53 5.94
N ILE A 65 10.69 -25.21 5.72
CA ILE A 65 11.13 -26.31 6.60
C ILE A 65 11.41 -25.78 8.01
N LYS A 66 12.10 -24.65 8.14
CA LYS A 66 12.38 -24.03 9.44
C LYS A 66 11.08 -23.58 10.12
N GLU A 67 10.14 -23.00 9.38
CA GLU A 67 8.83 -22.61 9.89
C GLU A 67 8.05 -23.82 10.42
N PHE A 68 8.02 -24.91 9.65
CA PHE A 68 7.36 -26.15 10.04
C PHE A 68 8.00 -26.78 11.29
N GLN A 69 9.32 -26.88 11.33
CA GLN A 69 10.05 -27.48 12.46
C GLN A 69 9.92 -26.68 13.76
N THR A 70 9.86 -25.34 13.65
CA THR A 70 9.81 -24.46 14.83
C THR A 70 8.40 -24.09 15.25
N GLY A 71 7.41 -24.26 14.37
CA GLY A 71 6.03 -23.79 14.57
C GLY A 71 5.85 -22.28 14.41
N PHE A 72 6.93 -21.53 14.09
CA PHE A 72 6.86 -20.09 13.86
C PHE A 72 6.65 -19.78 12.38
N MET A 73 5.66 -18.95 12.06
CA MET A 73 5.48 -18.42 10.71
C MET A 73 6.22 -17.10 10.53
N CYS A 74 7.12 -17.02 9.56
CA CYS A 74 7.77 -15.78 9.18
C CYS A 74 6.81 -14.91 8.34
N ILE A 75 6.22 -13.91 8.98
CA ILE A 75 5.42 -12.90 8.27
C ILE A 75 6.38 -11.92 7.61
N ASN A 76 6.30 -11.78 6.28
CA ASN A 76 7.06 -10.76 5.57
C ASN A 76 6.35 -9.41 5.73
N ASP A 77 6.49 -8.80 6.91
CA ASP A 77 5.95 -7.48 7.17
C ASP A 77 6.78 -6.43 6.42
N LEU A 78 6.23 -5.95 5.31
CA LEU A 78 6.81 -4.89 4.49
C LEU A 78 6.38 -3.50 4.94
N SER A 79 5.42 -3.38 5.89
CA SER A 79 4.91 -2.09 6.35
C SER A 79 6.04 -1.24 6.96
N ALA A 80 6.91 -1.88 7.75
CA ALA A 80 8.06 -1.25 8.38
C ALA A 80 9.17 -0.83 7.39
N ARG A 81 9.16 -1.32 6.15
CA ARG A 81 10.18 -0.96 5.12
C ARG A 81 9.85 0.35 4.41
N GLN A 82 8.66 0.91 4.62
CA GLN A 82 8.27 2.16 3.95
C GLN A 82 8.99 3.34 4.60
N LYS A 83 9.54 4.23 3.77
CA LYS A 83 10.07 5.51 4.26
C LYS A 83 8.88 6.30 4.86
N PRO A 84 8.98 6.77 6.11
CA PRO A 84 7.87 7.50 6.72
C PRO A 84 7.55 8.74 5.89
N LYS A 85 6.26 9.05 5.80
CA LYS A 85 5.76 10.14 4.96
C LYS A 85 6.30 11.48 5.44
N ALA A 86 6.33 12.48 4.58
CA ALA A 86 6.92 13.79 4.93
C ALA A 86 6.19 14.45 6.11
N GLU A 87 4.86 14.34 6.12
CA GLU A 87 3.98 14.79 7.21
C GLU A 87 4.13 13.99 8.50
N GLU A 88 4.57 12.73 8.43
CA GLU A 88 4.83 11.90 9.61
C GLU A 88 6.18 12.27 10.24
N LYS A 89 7.18 12.60 9.41
CA LYS A 89 8.50 13.09 9.86
C LYS A 89 8.43 14.48 10.47
N ASN A 90 7.56 15.34 9.95
CA ASN A 90 7.40 16.70 10.43
C ASN A 90 5.91 17.02 10.61
N PRO A 91 5.32 16.71 11.78
CA PRO A 91 3.92 16.99 12.07
C PRO A 91 3.56 18.49 11.96
N ALA A 92 4.52 19.38 12.21
CA ALA A 92 4.31 20.83 12.09
C ALA A 92 4.04 21.26 10.63
N LEU A 93 4.64 20.57 9.65
CA LEU A 93 4.35 20.82 8.23
C LEU A 93 2.87 20.58 7.93
N LEU A 94 2.30 19.48 8.44
CA LEU A 94 0.90 19.17 8.20
C LEU A 94 -0.04 20.18 8.89
N ALA A 95 0.29 20.57 10.13
CA ALA A 95 -0.46 21.59 10.85
C ALA A 95 -0.49 22.91 10.06
N GLU A 96 0.64 23.31 9.48
CA GLU A 96 0.71 24.53 8.66
C GLU A 96 -0.03 24.42 7.33
N ILE A 97 0.07 23.28 6.65
CA ILE A 97 -0.71 23.02 5.44
C ILE A 97 -2.22 23.13 5.73
N ARG A 98 -2.69 22.57 6.86
CA ARG A 98 -4.09 22.73 7.29
C ARG A 98 -4.44 24.19 7.56
N ALA A 99 -3.61 24.91 8.31
CA ALA A 99 -3.84 26.32 8.61
C ALA A 99 -3.90 27.21 7.35
N ILE A 100 -3.15 26.86 6.30
CA ILE A 100 -3.21 27.54 4.99
C ILE A 100 -4.52 27.22 4.26
N LEU A 101 -4.94 25.95 4.29
CA LEU A 101 -6.07 25.47 3.49
C LEU A 101 -7.43 25.70 4.13
N GLU A 102 -7.54 25.68 5.45
CA GLU A 102 -8.81 25.76 6.17
C GLU A 102 -9.67 26.99 5.75
N PRO A 103 -9.10 28.20 5.61
CA PRO A 103 -9.88 29.36 5.14
C PRO A 103 -10.35 29.28 3.68
N GLN A 104 -9.77 28.39 2.88
CA GLN A 104 -9.98 28.24 1.44
C GLN A 104 -10.53 26.85 1.09
N SER A 105 -11.05 26.13 2.08
CA SER A 105 -11.58 24.77 1.93
C SER A 105 -13.03 24.71 2.34
N GLU A 106 -13.84 24.08 1.51
CA GLU A 106 -15.26 23.85 1.75
C GLU A 106 -15.53 22.35 1.81
N SER A 107 -16.38 21.91 2.73
CA SER A 107 -16.85 20.52 2.74
C SER A 107 -17.67 20.23 1.49
N GLU A 108 -17.71 18.96 1.08
CA GLU A 108 -18.59 18.52 -0.01
C GLU A 108 -20.04 18.99 0.23
N SER A 109 -20.66 19.64 -0.76
CA SER A 109 -21.98 20.26 -0.65
C SER A 109 -23.09 19.30 -0.22
N HIS A 110 -22.99 18.03 -0.61
CA HIS A 110 -23.95 16.99 -0.25
C HIS A 110 -23.58 16.24 1.04
N LEU A 111 -22.43 16.55 1.66
CA LEU A 111 -21.90 15.93 2.88
C LEU A 111 -21.92 14.39 2.84
N ARG A 112 -21.73 13.80 1.65
CA ARG A 112 -21.71 12.34 1.46
C ARG A 112 -20.36 11.75 1.80
N THR A 113 -19.31 12.57 1.74
CA THR A 113 -17.92 12.22 2.03
C THR A 113 -17.29 13.25 2.96
N THR A 114 -16.11 12.91 3.49
CA THR A 114 -15.26 13.81 4.29
C THR A 114 -14.33 14.66 3.43
N LEU A 115 -14.54 14.71 2.12
CA LEU A 115 -13.68 15.45 1.20
C LEU A 115 -13.79 16.95 1.42
N LEU A 116 -12.64 17.62 1.39
CA LEU A 116 -12.51 19.06 1.46
C LEU A 116 -12.12 19.59 0.08
N TYR A 117 -12.91 20.49 -0.47
CA TYR A 117 -12.65 21.11 -1.76
C TYR A 117 -11.97 22.45 -1.57
N THR A 118 -10.83 22.64 -2.22
CA THR A 118 -10.07 23.89 -2.18
C THR A 118 -9.76 24.38 -3.59
N ASN A 119 -9.67 25.69 -3.77
CA ASN A 119 -9.16 26.32 -5.00
C ASN A 119 -7.62 26.44 -5.00
N MET A 120 -6.94 26.08 -3.90
CA MET A 120 -5.49 26.19 -3.77
C MET A 120 -4.80 24.98 -4.39
N THR A 121 -3.92 25.24 -5.35
CA THR A 121 -3.07 24.21 -5.94
C THR A 121 -1.93 23.83 -4.99
N ALA A 122 -1.33 22.65 -5.18
CA ALA A 122 -0.15 22.25 -4.41
C ALA A 122 1.03 23.23 -4.56
N GLN A 123 1.14 23.90 -5.72
CA GLN A 123 2.13 24.96 -5.94
C GLN A 123 1.83 26.20 -5.10
N ALA A 124 0.55 26.60 -5.00
CA ALA A 124 0.14 27.72 -4.15
C ALA A 124 0.39 27.43 -2.67
N VAL A 125 0.13 26.19 -2.22
CA VAL A 125 0.46 25.75 -0.86
C VAL A 125 1.97 25.78 -0.61
N TYR A 126 2.78 25.30 -1.58
CA TYR A 126 4.24 25.37 -1.48
C TYR A 126 4.74 26.82 -1.31
N ASN A 127 4.21 27.75 -2.12
CA ASN A 127 4.59 29.16 -2.05
C ASN A 127 4.15 29.80 -0.72
N ALA A 128 2.93 29.50 -0.25
CA ALA A 128 2.44 29.99 1.04
C ALA A 128 3.28 29.48 2.23
N LEU A 129 3.83 28.26 2.15
CA LEU A 129 4.76 27.75 3.16
C LEU A 129 6.08 28.52 3.15
N LEU A 130 6.63 28.85 1.97
CA LEU A 130 7.81 29.70 1.86
C LEU A 130 7.58 31.09 2.46
N GLU A 131 6.43 31.70 2.18
CA GLU A 131 6.05 33.01 2.73
C GLU A 131 5.91 32.98 4.26
N LYS A 132 5.52 31.85 4.84
CA LYS A 132 5.49 31.60 6.30
C LYS A 132 6.87 31.34 6.90
N GLY A 133 7.95 31.40 6.13
CA GLY A 133 9.34 31.28 6.62
C GLY A 133 9.91 29.87 6.58
N TRP A 134 9.26 28.92 5.91
CA TRP A 134 9.86 27.61 5.66
C TRP A 134 11.02 27.73 4.66
N SER A 135 12.13 27.03 4.92
CA SER A 135 13.23 27.00 3.96
C SER A 135 12.92 26.04 2.81
N ALA A 136 13.29 26.41 1.58
CA ALA A 136 13.11 25.57 0.39
C ALA A 136 13.81 24.21 0.53
N GLU A 137 14.91 24.13 1.28
CA GLU A 137 15.64 22.88 1.55
C GLU A 137 14.90 21.94 2.51
N SER A 138 14.14 22.50 3.45
CA SER A 138 13.35 21.72 4.41
C SER A 138 12.00 21.27 3.85
N LEU A 139 11.48 21.97 2.84
CA LEU A 139 10.19 21.67 2.25
C LEU A 139 10.25 20.46 1.33
N PRO A 140 9.23 19.60 1.37
CA PRO A 140 9.11 18.55 0.38
C PRO A 140 8.73 19.16 -0.99
N THR A 141 9.04 18.43 -2.06
CA THR A 141 8.67 18.87 -3.42
C THR A 141 7.17 19.09 -3.56
N VAL A 142 6.78 19.92 -4.53
CA VAL A 142 5.36 20.19 -4.87
C VAL A 142 4.59 18.90 -5.14
N ARG A 143 5.21 17.89 -5.78
CA ARG A 143 4.61 16.57 -6.01
C ARG A 143 4.29 15.84 -4.70
N THR A 144 5.17 15.95 -3.72
CA THR A 144 4.97 15.39 -2.38
C THR A 144 3.88 16.15 -1.63
N ILE A 145 3.84 17.48 -1.71
CA ILE A 145 2.73 18.28 -1.15
C ILE A 145 1.39 17.83 -1.76
N SER A 146 1.31 17.69 -3.09
CA SER A 146 0.11 17.16 -3.75
C SER A 146 -0.32 15.78 -3.21
N ASN A 147 0.64 14.90 -2.91
CA ASN A 147 0.34 13.62 -2.26
C ASN A 147 -0.16 13.78 -0.83
N ILE A 148 0.41 14.72 -0.05
CA ILE A 148 -0.07 15.05 1.30
C ILE A 148 -1.53 15.52 1.23
N LEU A 149 -1.83 16.47 0.34
CA LEU A 149 -3.20 16.97 0.15
C LEU A 149 -4.19 15.83 -0.16
N THR A 150 -3.81 14.96 -1.10
CA THR A 150 -4.65 13.82 -1.50
C THR A 150 -4.90 12.83 -0.36
N ARG A 151 -3.89 12.56 0.48
CA ARG A 151 -4.01 11.65 1.64
C ARG A 151 -4.82 12.24 2.79
N HIS A 152 -4.90 13.56 2.87
CA HIS A 152 -5.70 14.29 3.85
C HIS A 152 -7.02 14.79 3.25
N ASP A 153 -7.53 14.11 2.23
CA ASP A 153 -8.85 14.32 1.64
C ASP A 153 -9.10 15.71 1.01
N TYR A 154 -8.04 16.51 0.78
CA TYR A 154 -8.14 17.76 0.03
C TYR A 154 -8.18 17.49 -1.47
N ARG A 155 -9.17 18.07 -2.15
CA ARG A 155 -9.40 17.97 -3.59
C ARG A 155 -9.43 19.36 -4.21
N LEU A 156 -8.68 19.52 -5.30
CA LEU A 156 -8.70 20.76 -6.07
C LEU A 156 -10.04 20.88 -6.79
N ARG A 157 -10.75 21.98 -6.58
CA ARG A 157 -11.95 22.35 -7.34
C ARG A 157 -11.83 23.81 -7.75
N THR A 158 -11.98 24.05 -9.04
CA THR A 158 -12.11 25.41 -9.54
C THR A 158 -13.47 25.94 -9.11
N VAL A 159 -13.48 27.00 -8.31
CA VAL A 159 -14.71 27.70 -7.97
C VAL A 159 -15.09 28.57 -9.18
N ALA A 160 -16.25 28.32 -9.77
CA ALA A 160 -16.85 29.29 -10.69
C ALA A 160 -17.28 30.49 -9.85
N LYS A 161 -16.75 31.68 -10.13
CA LYS A 161 -17.23 32.90 -9.49
C LYS A 161 -18.72 33.04 -9.79
N SER A 162 -19.56 32.96 -8.77
CA SER A 162 -20.97 33.27 -8.89
C SER A 162 -21.10 34.76 -9.16
N GLU A 163 -21.40 35.15 -10.40
CA GLU A 163 -21.82 36.51 -10.72
C GLU A 163 -23.17 36.75 -10.03
N VAL A 164 -23.21 37.71 -9.10
CA VAL A 164 -24.45 38.15 -8.46
C VAL A 164 -25.28 38.89 -9.50
N GLN A 165 -26.32 38.24 -10.04
CA GLN A 165 -27.35 38.93 -10.82
C GLN A 165 -28.18 39.79 -9.85
N LYS A 166 -27.82 41.08 -9.74
CA LYS A 166 -28.66 42.07 -9.06
C LYS A 166 -29.99 42.17 -9.79
N ASN A 167 -31.07 41.73 -9.14
CA ASN A 167 -32.42 41.95 -9.63
C ASN A 167 -32.78 43.43 -9.43
N SER A 168 -32.70 44.25 -10.48
CA SER A 168 -33.14 45.64 -10.46
C SER A 168 -34.68 45.67 -10.40
N GLY A 169 -35.22 45.90 -9.21
CA GLY A 169 -36.67 45.90 -8.95
C GLY A 169 -37.43 46.87 -9.88
N ASN A 170 -38.45 46.33 -10.54
CA ASN A 170 -39.38 47.06 -11.38
C ASN A 170 -40.27 47.96 -10.51
N ARG A 171 -40.07 49.28 -10.54
CA ARG A 171 -40.97 50.26 -9.89
C ARG A 171 -42.26 50.34 -10.70
N HIS A 172 -43.36 49.80 -10.17
CA HIS A 172 -44.71 50.16 -10.63
C HIS A 172 -45.07 51.53 -10.05
N ASN A 173 -45.29 52.51 -10.94
CA ASN A 173 -45.98 53.75 -10.60
C ASN A 173 -47.49 53.50 -10.71
N LEU A 174 -48.24 53.98 -9.71
CA LEU A 174 -49.69 54.15 -9.75
C LEU A 174 -50.12 55.10 -10.87
#